data_AF-A0A2P7EAS7-F1
#
_entry.id   AF-A0A2P7EAS7-F1
#
_cell.length_a   1.000
_cell.length_b   1.000
_cell.length_c   1.000
_cell.angle_alpha   90.00
_cell.angle_beta   90.00
_cell.angle_gamma   90.00
#
_symmetry.space_group_name_H-M   'P 1'
#
loop_
_entity.id
_entity.type
_entity.pdbx_description
1 polymer ?
#
loop_
_entity_poly.entity_id
_entity_poly.type
_entity_poly.pdbx_seq_one_letter_code
_entity_poly.pdbx_strand_id
1 'polypeptide(L)'
;MLIIACISGHGFGHGSRVAALLGALHRLEPQCRFLLSTPLPEAFLKQAFAAIPHQQRNCCWDVGVIQADALGSDPAATLQALEALEPLLANQVELEAQAISAMLLPGEKAVVLADVAPAAVLLAAERLALPLVWQANFG
;
A
#
# COMPACT_ATOMS: atom_id res chain seq x y z
N MET A 1 6.22 -16.40 -2.94
CA MET A 1 6.67 -15.01 -3.13
C MET A 1 5.76 -14.12 -2.32
N LEU A 2 6.29 -13.13 -1.63
CA LEU A 2 5.53 -12.14 -0.88
C LEU A 2 5.23 -10.91 -1.74
N ILE A 3 3.97 -10.51 -1.84
CA ILE A 3 3.54 -9.24 -2.42
C ILE A 3 3.22 -8.28 -1.27
N ILE A 4 3.97 -7.18 -1.20
CA ILE A 4 3.74 -6.10 -0.24
C ILE A 4 2.96 -5.01 -0.98
N ALA A 5 1.66 -4.94 -0.77
CA ALA A 5 0.81 -3.92 -1.37
C ALA A 5 0.75 -2.69 -0.47
N CYS A 6 1.49 -1.65 -0.84
CA CYS A 6 1.32 -0.30 -0.28
C CYS A 6 0.11 0.31 -0.98
N ILE A 7 -1.00 0.45 -0.24
CA ILE A 7 -2.29 0.91 -0.77
C ILE A 7 -2.64 2.26 -0.15
N SER A 8 -2.85 3.26 -1.00
CA SER A 8 -3.29 4.61 -0.65
C SER A 8 -4.56 4.58 0.17
N GLY A 9 -4.64 5.49 1.14
CA GLY A 9 -5.84 5.77 1.91
C GLY A 9 -6.88 6.59 1.15
N HIS A 10 -6.56 7.03 -0.06
CA HIS A 10 -7.36 7.97 -0.85
C HIS A 10 -8.60 7.30 -1.49
N GLY A 11 -9.52 6.89 -0.62
CA GLY A 11 -10.80 6.30 -1.01
C GLY A 11 -10.74 4.82 -1.39
N PHE A 12 -11.90 4.17 -1.33
CA PHE A 12 -12.04 2.73 -1.53
C PHE A 12 -11.73 2.25 -2.95
N GLY A 13 -11.76 3.15 -3.94
CA GLY A 13 -11.42 2.81 -5.32
C GLY A 13 -10.01 2.26 -5.46
N HIS A 14 -9.04 2.80 -4.70
CA HIS A 14 -7.66 2.31 -4.66
C HIS A 14 -7.60 0.85 -4.19
N GLY A 15 -8.13 0.59 -3.00
CA GLY A 15 -8.20 -0.75 -2.45
C GLY A 15 -8.97 -1.73 -3.32
N SER A 16 -10.08 -1.34 -3.94
CA SER A 16 -10.85 -2.22 -4.82
C SER A 16 -10.08 -2.64 -6.07
N ARG A 17 -9.30 -1.72 -6.67
CA ARG A 17 -8.46 -2.05 -7.83
C ARG A 17 -7.31 -2.98 -7.46
N VAL A 18 -6.64 -2.72 -6.34
CA VAL A 18 -5.59 -3.61 -5.83
C VAL A 18 -6.16 -4.98 -5.50
N ALA A 19 -7.36 -5.06 -4.89
CA ALA A 19 -8.04 -6.32 -4.61
C ALA A 19 -8.31 -7.14 -5.88
N ALA A 20 -8.79 -6.49 -6.95
CA ALA A 20 -9.00 -7.15 -8.23
C ALA A 20 -7.69 -7.72 -8.81
N LEU A 21 -6.60 -6.94 -8.74
CA LEU A 21 -5.27 -7.35 -9.22
C LEU A 21 -4.72 -8.53 -8.40
N LEU A 22 -4.68 -8.41 -7.06
CA LEU A 22 -4.17 -9.47 -6.20
C LEU A 22 -5.03 -10.73 -6.26
N GLY A 23 -6.35 -10.58 -6.43
CA GLY A 23 -7.26 -11.70 -6.66
C GLY A 23 -6.98 -12.43 -7.98
N ALA A 24 -6.66 -11.70 -9.06
CA ALA A 24 -6.23 -12.30 -10.32
C ALA A 24 -4.88 -13.00 -10.18
N LEU A 25 -3.92 -12.36 -9.50
CA LEU A 25 -2.61 -12.94 -9.24
C LEU A 25 -2.71 -14.22 -8.41
N HIS A 26 -3.54 -14.25 -7.36
CA HIS A 26 -3.74 -15.44 -6.53
C HIS A 26 -4.33 -16.62 -7.31
N ARG A 27 -5.21 -16.36 -8.28
CA ARG A 27 -5.74 -17.43 -9.15
C ARG A 27 -4.68 -18.06 -10.04
N LEU A 28 -3.69 -17.27 -10.49
CA LEU A 28 -2.58 -17.76 -11.31
C LEU A 28 -1.48 -18.41 -10.45
N GLU A 29 -1.21 -17.83 -9.28
CA GLU A 29 -0.13 -18.22 -8.37
C GLU A 29 -0.65 -18.35 -6.93
N PRO A 30 -1.34 -19.46 -6.57
CA PRO A 30 -2.00 -19.61 -5.27
C PRO A 30 -1.04 -19.60 -4.07
N GLN A 31 0.24 -19.82 -4.30
CA GLN A 31 1.28 -19.82 -3.26
C GLN A 31 1.79 -18.41 -2.92
N CYS A 32 1.35 -17.38 -3.62
CA CYS A 32 1.68 -16.00 -3.26
C CYS A 32 1.10 -15.65 -1.89
N ARG A 33 1.92 -14.98 -1.07
CA ARG A 33 1.50 -14.38 0.20
C ARG A 33 1.25 -12.90 -0.03
N PHE A 34 0.25 -12.35 0.64
CA PHE A 34 -0.13 -10.95 0.49
C PHE A 34 -0.06 -10.23 1.83
N LEU A 35 0.63 -9.09 1.83
CA LEU A 35 0.62 -8.12 2.91
C LEU A 35 -0.02 -6.83 2.39
N LEU A 36 -1.13 -6.43 3.00
CA LEU A 36 -1.79 -5.15 2.73
C LEU A 36 -1.25 -4.13 3.73
N SER A 37 -0.50 -3.15 3.25
CA SER A 37 0.07 -2.06 4.04
C SER A 37 -0.65 -0.76 3.68
N THR A 38 -1.63 -0.36 4.48
CA THR A 38 -2.63 0.63 4.09
C THR A 38 -3.38 1.21 5.29
N PRO A 39 -3.90 2.46 5.22
CA PRO A 39 -4.71 3.01 6.29
C PRO A 39 -6.22 2.72 6.08
N LEU A 40 -6.57 1.95 5.04
CA LEU A 40 -7.96 1.61 4.73
C LEU A 40 -8.62 0.81 5.88
N PRO A 41 -9.91 1.05 6.18
CA PRO A 41 -10.60 0.38 7.29
C PRO A 41 -10.63 -1.14 7.15
N GLU A 42 -10.41 -1.86 8.25
CA GLU A 42 -10.41 -3.33 8.30
C GLU A 42 -11.69 -3.94 7.72
N ALA A 43 -12.86 -3.35 7.98
CA ALA A 43 -14.14 -3.80 7.45
C ALA A 43 -14.17 -3.79 5.92
N PHE A 44 -13.61 -2.73 5.30
CA PHE A 44 -13.47 -2.66 3.85
C PHE A 44 -12.50 -3.73 3.34
N LEU A 45 -11.33 -3.87 3.97
CA LEU A 45 -10.30 -4.83 3.56
C LEU A 45 -10.82 -6.28 3.60
N LYS A 46 -11.55 -6.65 4.66
CA LYS A 46 -12.20 -7.96 4.79
C LYS A 46 -13.16 -8.26 3.64
N GLN A 47 -13.92 -7.26 3.21
CA GLN A 47 -14.88 -7.42 2.12
C GLN A 47 -14.19 -7.44 0.75
N ALA A 48 -13.32 -6.47 0.47
CA ALA A 48 -12.70 -6.30 -0.84
C ALA A 48 -11.71 -7.43 -1.15
N PHE A 49 -10.95 -7.89 -0.16
CA PHE A 49 -9.92 -8.93 -0.31
C PHE A 49 -10.39 -10.31 0.18
N ALA A 50 -11.70 -10.53 0.33
CA ALA A 50 -12.29 -11.78 0.85
C ALA A 50 -11.84 -13.04 0.09
N ALA A 51 -11.48 -12.90 -1.18
CA ALA A 51 -11.08 -14.00 -2.05
C ALA A 51 -9.63 -14.46 -1.87
N ILE A 52 -8.81 -13.73 -1.08
CA ILE A 52 -7.38 -14.06 -0.90
C ILE A 52 -6.98 -14.03 0.59
N PRO A 53 -6.17 -14.98 1.06
CA PRO A 53 -5.58 -14.90 2.38
C PRO A 53 -4.55 -13.76 2.41
N HIS A 54 -4.62 -12.89 3.42
CA HIS A 54 -3.73 -11.75 3.52
C HIS A 54 -3.48 -11.35 4.97
N GLN A 55 -2.34 -10.71 5.20
CA GLN A 55 -2.05 -9.98 6.44
C GLN A 55 -2.27 -8.49 6.21
N GLN A 56 -2.55 -7.74 7.27
CA GLN A 56 -2.84 -6.30 7.19
C GLN A 56 -1.94 -5.54 8.15
N ARG A 57 -1.44 -4.38 7.72
CA ARG A 57 -0.69 -3.43 8.53
C ARG A 57 -1.19 -2.02 8.25
N ASN A 58 -1.44 -1.27 9.32
CA ASN A 58 -2.01 0.07 9.25
C ASN A 58 -0.90 1.09 8.99
N CYS A 59 -0.68 1.43 7.73
CA CYS A 59 0.38 2.34 7.29
C CYS A 59 -0.17 3.40 6.34
N CYS A 60 0.21 4.66 6.54
CA CYS A 60 -0.19 5.78 5.69
C CYS A 60 0.97 6.16 4.76
N TRP A 61 0.84 5.91 3.47
CA TRP A 61 1.93 6.14 2.48
C TRP A 61 1.76 7.44 1.69
N ASP A 62 0.56 8.00 1.71
CA ASP A 62 0.19 9.25 1.07
C ASP A 62 -1.11 9.76 1.72
N VAL A 63 -1.53 10.96 1.34
CA VAL A 63 -2.81 11.55 1.75
C VAL A 63 -3.79 11.67 0.57
N GLY A 64 -3.37 11.23 -0.61
CA GLY A 64 -4.00 11.53 -1.90
C GLY A 64 -4.32 13.01 -2.09
N VAL A 65 -5.48 13.31 -2.66
CA VAL A 65 -5.99 14.67 -2.85
C VAL A 65 -7.19 14.90 -1.93
N ILE A 66 -7.04 15.71 -0.89
CA ILE A 66 -8.18 16.06 -0.04
C ILE A 66 -9.22 16.77 -0.90
N GLN A 67 -10.46 16.30 -0.83
CA GLN A 67 -11.57 16.85 -1.61
C GLN A 67 -12.25 17.97 -0.82
N ALA A 68 -12.51 19.09 -1.49
CA ALA A 68 -13.34 20.16 -0.93
C ALA A 68 -14.84 19.80 -1.01
N ASP A 69 -15.23 19.08 -2.07
CA ASP A 69 -16.58 18.61 -2.35
C ASP A 69 -16.54 17.39 -3.31
N ALA A 70 -17.69 16.99 -3.86
CA ALA A 70 -17.78 15.81 -4.72
C ALA A 70 -16.89 15.87 -5.99
N LEU A 71 -16.55 17.06 -6.49
CA LEU A 71 -15.79 17.26 -7.72
C LEU A 71 -14.54 18.14 -7.54
N GLY A 72 -14.47 18.92 -6.45
CA GLY A 72 -13.39 19.84 -6.15
C GLY A 72 -12.29 19.24 -5.28
N SER A 73 -11.04 19.63 -5.56
CA SER A 73 -9.91 19.41 -4.66
C SER A 73 -9.73 20.58 -3.69
N ASP A 74 -9.14 20.30 -2.54
CA ASP A 74 -8.63 21.27 -1.58
C ASP A 74 -7.10 21.17 -1.53
N PRO A 75 -6.38 21.97 -2.36
CA PRO A 75 -4.92 21.96 -2.37
C PRO A 75 -4.30 22.40 -1.04
N ALA A 76 -4.96 23.31 -0.31
CA ALA A 76 -4.44 23.83 0.95
C ALA A 76 -4.50 22.76 2.04
N ALA A 77 -5.64 22.07 2.17
CA ALA A 77 -5.76 20.94 3.08
C ALA A 77 -4.83 19.78 2.68
N THR A 78 -4.71 19.50 1.38
CA THR A 78 -3.79 18.46 0.88
C THR A 78 -2.35 18.76 1.27
N LEU A 79 -1.89 20.01 1.09
CA LEU A 79 -0.54 20.42 1.49
C LEU A 79 -0.33 20.27 3.00
N GLN A 80 -1.28 20.73 3.82
CA GLN A 80 -1.20 20.59 5.28
C GLN A 80 -1.12 19.11 5.71
N ALA A 81 -1.88 18.23 5.05
CA ALA A 81 -1.85 16.80 5.35
C ALA A 81 -0.52 16.15 4.91
N LEU A 82 0.07 16.58 3.80
CA LEU A 82 1.40 16.14 3.37
C LEU A 82 2.48 16.59 4.37
N GLU A 83 2.46 17.85 4.79
CA GLU A 83 3.40 18.39 5.78
C GLU A 83 3.29 17.66 7.14
N ALA A 84 2.07 17.26 7.52
CA ALA A 84 1.85 16.47 8.73
C ALA A 84 2.31 15.01 8.59
N LEU A 85 2.20 14.44 7.39
CA LEU A 85 2.61 13.06 7.09
C LEU A 85 4.14 12.92 7.00
N GLU A 86 4.82 13.89 6.39
CA GLU A 86 6.27 13.86 6.15
C GLU A 86 7.12 13.45 7.37
N PRO A 87 6.98 14.05 8.57
CA PRO A 87 7.79 13.65 9.73
C PRO A 87 7.45 12.25 10.25
N LEU A 88 6.26 11.72 9.95
CA LEU A 88 5.81 10.39 10.39
C LEU A 88 6.33 9.28 9.46
N LEU A 89 6.52 9.60 8.18
CA LEU A 89 6.92 8.62 7.16
C LEU A 89 8.26 7.95 7.47
N ALA A 90 9.26 8.72 7.92
CA ALA A 90 10.59 8.17 8.20
C ALA A 90 10.52 7.03 9.24
N ASN A 91 9.82 7.26 10.35
CA ASN A 91 9.65 6.24 11.39
C ASN A 91 8.77 5.07 10.91
N GLN A 92 7.71 5.35 10.15
CA GLN A 92 6.86 4.31 9.57
C GLN A 92 7.66 3.39 8.63
N VAL A 93 8.50 3.96 7.77
CA VAL A 93 9.34 3.22 6.82
C VAL A 93 10.29 2.26 7.56
N GLU A 94 10.93 2.72 8.65
CA GLU A 94 11.78 1.84 9.47
C GLU A 94 10.99 0.70 10.11
N LEU A 95 9.88 1.02 10.76
CA LEU A 95 9.06 0.03 11.46
C LEU A 95 8.49 -0.99 10.48
N GLU A 96 8.09 -0.54 9.30
CA GLU A 96 7.55 -1.42 8.27
C GLU A 96 8.63 -2.32 7.67
N ALA A 97 9.82 -1.77 7.40
CA ALA A 97 10.94 -2.56 6.91
C ALA A 97 11.36 -3.65 7.90
N GLN A 98 11.41 -3.33 9.20
CA GLN A 98 11.71 -4.29 10.26
C GLN A 98 10.66 -5.39 10.32
N ALA A 99 9.37 -5.03 10.30
CA ALA A 99 8.28 -6.00 10.32
C ALA A 99 8.32 -6.91 9.09
N ILE A 100 8.50 -6.36 7.89
CA ILE A 100 8.58 -7.14 6.66
C ILE A 100 9.79 -8.08 6.68
N SER A 101 10.96 -7.59 7.09
CA SER A 101 12.17 -8.41 7.19
C SER A 101 11.98 -9.60 8.14
N ALA A 102 11.26 -9.42 9.24
CA ALA A 102 10.94 -10.50 10.18
C ALA A 102 9.91 -11.51 9.63
N MET A 103 9.10 -11.13 8.65
CA MET A 103 8.07 -11.98 8.03
C MET A 103 8.55 -12.77 6.81
N LEU A 104 9.68 -12.38 6.22
CA LEU A 104 10.27 -13.04 5.07
C LEU A 104 10.81 -14.42 5.46
N LEU A 105 10.47 -15.43 4.66
CA LEU A 105 11.04 -16.76 4.81
C LEU A 105 12.43 -16.85 4.16
N PRO A 106 13.32 -17.74 4.63
CA PRO A 106 14.63 -17.95 4.01
C PRO A 106 14.51 -18.24 2.51
N GLY A 107 15.14 -17.40 1.67
CA GLY A 107 15.11 -17.53 0.21
C GLY A 107 13.80 -17.11 -0.47
N GLU A 108 12.84 -16.54 0.28
CA GLU A 108 11.59 -16.06 -0.29
C GLU A 108 11.81 -14.79 -1.12
N LYS A 109 11.33 -14.81 -2.36
CA LYS A 109 11.26 -13.60 -3.19
C LYS A 109 10.15 -12.69 -2.69
N ALA A 110 10.36 -11.38 -2.78
CA ALA A 110 9.35 -10.39 -2.47
C ALA A 110 9.38 -9.22 -3.48
N VAL A 111 8.25 -8.53 -3.60
CA VAL A 111 8.08 -7.34 -4.43
C VAL A 111 7.14 -6.36 -3.73
N VAL A 112 7.44 -5.07 -3.84
CA VAL A 112 6.56 -4.00 -3.40
C VAL A 112 5.68 -3.58 -4.57
N LEU A 113 4.36 -3.61 -4.37
CA LEU A 113 3.35 -3.07 -5.26
C LEU A 113 2.85 -1.76 -4.65
N ALA A 114 3.08 -0.63 -5.30
CA ALA A 114 2.65 0.68 -4.84
C ALA A 114 1.55 1.23 -5.73
N ASP A 115 0.37 1.50 -5.17
CA ASP A 115 -0.79 2.03 -5.89
C ASP A 115 -0.73 3.56 -6.05
N VAL A 116 0.38 4.04 -6.62
CA VAL A 116 0.77 5.47 -6.72
C VAL A 116 1.04 6.11 -5.35
N ALA A 117 1.30 5.32 -4.31
CA ALA A 117 1.74 5.82 -3.01
C ALA A 117 3.25 6.17 -3.04
N PRO A 118 3.65 7.45 -3.21
CA PRO A 118 5.03 7.77 -3.60
C PRO A 118 6.07 7.38 -2.55
N ALA A 119 5.71 7.48 -1.27
CA ALA A 119 6.60 7.15 -0.15
C ALA A 119 6.94 5.64 -0.08
N ALA A 120 6.19 4.77 -0.77
CA ALA A 120 6.52 3.35 -0.85
C ALA A 120 7.89 3.09 -1.51
N VAL A 121 8.42 4.04 -2.30
CA VAL A 121 9.77 3.95 -2.85
C VAL A 121 10.84 3.90 -1.76
N LEU A 122 10.64 4.64 -0.67
CA LEU A 122 11.56 4.68 0.46
C LEU A 122 11.65 3.30 1.12
N LEU A 123 10.51 2.63 1.27
CA LEU A 123 10.47 1.25 1.77
C LEU A 123 11.17 0.27 0.82
N ALA A 124 10.78 0.29 -0.46
CA ALA A 124 11.23 -0.71 -1.43
C ALA A 124 12.72 -0.58 -1.74
N ALA A 125 13.18 0.63 -2.09
CA ALA A 125 14.54 0.86 -2.57
C ALA A 125 15.54 1.09 -1.43
N GLU A 126 15.18 1.89 -0.42
CA GLU A 126 16.15 2.34 0.59
C GLU A 126 16.26 1.40 1.79
N ARG A 127 15.21 0.63 2.11
CA ARG A 127 15.21 -0.24 3.30
C ARG A 127 15.17 -1.73 3.00
N LEU A 128 14.46 -2.15 1.97
CA LEU A 128 14.30 -3.58 1.67
C LEU A 128 15.10 -4.05 0.45
N ALA A 129 15.58 -3.13 -0.39
CA ALA A 129 16.23 -3.44 -1.66
C ALA A 129 15.41 -4.42 -2.54
N LEU A 130 14.09 -4.24 -2.55
CA LEU A 130 13.14 -5.07 -3.29
C LEU A 130 12.71 -4.38 -4.60
N PRO A 131 12.33 -5.16 -5.63
CA PRO A 131 11.69 -4.61 -6.81
C PRO A 131 10.41 -3.84 -6.43
N LEU A 132 10.16 -2.74 -7.14
CA LEU A 132 8.99 -1.88 -6.98
C LEU A 132 8.17 -1.87 -8.27
N VAL A 133 6.89 -2.18 -8.17
CA VAL A 133 5.92 -2.10 -9.25
C VAL A 133 4.91 -1.02 -8.92
N TRP A 134 4.81 -0.02 -9.79
CA TRP A 134 3.79 1.03 -9.69
C TRP A 134 2.49 0.57 -10.35
N GLN A 135 1.39 0.68 -9.61
CA GLN A 135 0.04 0.51 -10.12
C GLN A 135 -0.64 1.87 -10.17
N ALA A 136 -0.86 2.40 -11.37
CA ALA A 136 -1.64 3.60 -11.59
C ALA A 136 -2.90 3.30 -12.39
N ASN A 137 -3.87 4.21 -12.32
CA ASN A 137 -5.08 4.20 -13.11
C ASN A 137 -5.20 5.60 -13.74
N PHE A 138 -4.98 5.63 -15.06
CA PHE A 138 -4.76 6.80 -15.91
C PHE A 138 -3.34 7.37 -15.80
N GLY A 139 -2.66 7.41 -16.95
CA GLY A 139 -1.42 8.12 -17.20
C GLY A 139 -1.63 9.16 -18.28
#